data_AF-A0A529LK50-F1
#
_entry.id   AF-A0A529LK50-F1
#
_cell.length_a   1.000
_cell.length_b   1.000
_cell.length_c   1.000
_cell.angle_alpha   90.00
_cell.angle_beta   90.00
_cell.angle_gamma   90.00
#
_symmetry.space_group_name_H-M   'P 1'
#
loop_
_entity.id
_entity.type
_entity.pdbx_description
1 polymer ?
#
loop_
_entity_poly.entity_id
_entity_poly.type
_entity_poly.pdbx_seq_one_letter_code
_entity_poly.pdbx_strand_id
1 'polypeptide(L)'
;WVHAVRPRLDKSLENKIVWQHDVDGVTAETVPDDIFVRSEFQQLYRVPRSNAIIFVLRNYLLSLRDVARVPKWAARLHRVLRDLDPGLARFSNIHFRRECVDWLVRFDDGRPLSPGAGPDTDRLEPRP
;
A
#
# COMPACT_ATOMS: atom_id res chain seq x y z
N TRP A 1 6.37 -1.15 3.19
CA TRP A 1 5.36 -1.17 2.11
C TRP A 1 5.35 0.24 1.50
N VAL A 2 5.08 0.33 0.21
CA VAL A 2 5.17 1.58 -0.59
C VAL A 2 3.83 1.80 -1.29
N HIS A 3 3.46 3.05 -1.57
CA HIS A 3 2.30 3.35 -2.41
C HIS A 3 2.64 3.17 -3.89
N ALA A 4 1.77 2.49 -4.63
CA ALA A 4 1.85 2.43 -6.08
C ALA A 4 0.61 3.11 -6.69
N VAL A 5 0.83 4.07 -7.58
CA VAL A 5 -0.21 4.49 -8.52
C VAL A 5 -0.34 3.41 -9.60
N ARG A 6 -1.58 2.95 -9.85
CA ARG A 6 -1.99 1.81 -10.68
C ARG A 6 -1.38 0.46 -10.23
N PRO A 7 -1.91 -0.70 -10.65
CA PRO A 7 -1.37 -2.02 -10.29
C PRO A 7 -0.11 -2.38 -11.10
N ARG A 8 0.86 -1.45 -11.19
CA ARG A 8 2.09 -1.66 -11.96
C ARG A 8 3.20 -2.26 -11.10
N LEU A 9 3.66 -3.44 -11.50
CA LEU A 9 4.82 -4.11 -10.89
C LEU A 9 6.15 -3.49 -11.31
N ASP A 10 6.28 -3.15 -12.59
CA ASP A 10 7.49 -2.56 -13.13
C ASP A 10 7.55 -1.05 -12.86
N LYS A 11 8.25 -0.69 -11.77
CA LYS A 11 8.62 0.68 -11.42
C LYS A 11 10.14 0.87 -11.45
N SER A 12 10.78 0.26 -12.44
CA SER A 12 12.21 0.36 -12.70
C SER A 12 12.59 1.75 -13.21
N LEU A 13 13.83 2.20 -12.99
CA LEU A 13 14.27 3.52 -13.48
C LEU A 13 14.32 3.55 -15.01
N GLU A 14 14.61 2.40 -15.62
CA GLU A 14 14.66 2.14 -17.05
C GLU A 14 13.32 2.47 -17.73
N ASN A 15 12.20 2.15 -17.06
CA ASN A 15 10.86 2.43 -17.54
C ASN A 15 10.21 3.67 -16.91
N LYS A 16 11.01 4.57 -16.32
CA LYS A 16 10.50 5.78 -15.65
C LYS A 16 9.59 6.62 -16.52
N ILE A 17 9.96 6.84 -17.78
CA ILE A 17 9.13 7.63 -18.71
C ILE A 17 7.76 7.00 -18.94
N VAL A 18 7.62 5.68 -18.76
CA VAL A 18 6.34 4.98 -18.93
C VAL A 18 5.47 5.13 -17.69
N TRP A 19 5.99 4.77 -16.51
CA TRP A 19 5.17 4.72 -15.29
C TRP A 19 5.00 6.07 -14.61
N GLN A 20 5.85 7.06 -14.89
CA GLN A 20 5.69 8.38 -14.29
C GLN A 20 4.38 9.04 -14.77
N HIS A 21 3.94 8.77 -16.00
CA HIS A 21 2.65 9.26 -16.50
C HIS A 21 1.43 8.58 -15.85
N ASP A 22 1.60 7.47 -15.14
CA ASP A 22 0.47 6.84 -14.43
C ASP A 22 -0.09 7.75 -13.31
N VAL A 23 0.70 8.74 -12.85
CA VAL A 23 0.25 9.74 -11.87
C VAL A 23 -0.64 10.80 -12.51
N ASP A 24 -0.56 10.96 -13.83
CA ASP A 24 -1.36 11.93 -14.57
C ASP A 24 -2.83 11.47 -14.57
N GLY A 25 -3.74 12.40 -14.29
CA GLY A 25 -5.18 12.11 -14.28
C GLY A 25 -5.72 11.42 -13.02
N VAL A 26 -4.89 11.14 -12.01
CA VAL A 26 -5.40 10.77 -10.69
C VAL A 26 -6.06 11.98 -10.03
N THR A 27 -7.26 11.77 -9.51
CA THR A 27 -8.09 12.77 -8.83
C THR A 27 -8.54 12.23 -7.47
N ALA A 28 -9.06 13.10 -6.59
CA ALA A 28 -9.55 12.68 -5.29
C ALA A 28 -10.65 11.58 -5.38
N GLU A 29 -11.43 11.57 -6.44
CA GLU A 29 -12.50 10.61 -6.69
C GLU A 29 -11.97 9.24 -7.14
N THR A 30 -10.85 9.21 -7.86
CA THR A 30 -10.26 7.98 -8.46
C THR A 30 -9.22 7.33 -7.56
N VAL A 31 -8.68 8.04 -6.56
CA VAL A 31 -7.74 7.55 -5.55
C VAL A 31 -8.06 6.15 -4.99
N PRO A 32 -9.32 5.78 -4.68
CA PRO A 32 -9.63 4.45 -4.14
C PRO A 32 -9.24 3.32 -5.09
N ASP A 33 -9.35 3.55 -6.39
CA ASP A 33 -9.10 2.55 -7.42
C ASP A 33 -7.70 2.68 -8.03
N ASP A 34 -7.11 3.87 -7.98
CA ASP A 34 -5.81 4.16 -8.59
C ASP A 34 -4.63 4.03 -7.64
N ILE A 35 -4.86 4.10 -6.32
CA ILE A 35 -3.80 3.93 -5.33
C ILE A 35 -3.80 2.50 -4.79
N PHE A 36 -2.64 1.87 -4.83
CA PHE A 36 -2.39 0.52 -4.37
C PHE A 36 -1.40 0.52 -3.22
N VAL A 37 -1.69 -0.28 -2.19
CA VAL A 37 -0.72 -0.66 -1.17
C VAL A 37 0.16 -1.76 -1.76
N ARG A 38 1.46 -1.46 -1.95
CA ARG A 38 2.46 -2.42 -2.39
C ARG A 38 3.22 -2.97 -1.19
N SER A 39 3.08 -4.28 -0.96
CA SER A 39 3.82 -5.01 0.07
C SER A 39 4.78 -6.01 -0.56
N GLU A 40 5.89 -6.25 0.11
CA GLU A 40 6.90 -7.21 -0.30
C GLU A 40 7.03 -8.28 0.78
N PHE A 41 6.82 -9.54 0.40
CA PHE A 41 7.22 -10.67 1.23
C PHE A 41 8.65 -11.03 0.86
N GLN A 42 9.57 -10.67 1.76
CA GLN A 42 11.00 -10.79 1.57
C GLN A 42 11.48 -12.11 2.19
N GLN A 43 12.17 -12.93 1.40
CA GLN A 43 12.68 -14.23 1.84
C GLN A 43 14.18 -14.31 1.59
N LEU A 44 14.93 -14.88 2.52
CA LEU A 44 16.37 -15.12 2.39
C LEU A 44 16.65 -16.63 2.47
N TYR A 45 17.36 -17.14 1.46
CA TYR A 45 17.78 -18.54 1.42
C TYR A 45 19.30 -18.64 1.26
N ARG A 46 19.94 -19.50 2.07
CA ARG A 46 21.33 -19.91 1.84
C ARG A 46 21.36 -20.98 0.75
N VAL A 47 22.15 -20.77 -0.29
CA VAL A 47 22.41 -21.78 -1.31
C VAL A 47 23.56 -22.68 -0.84
N PRO A 48 23.33 -23.98 -0.60
CA PRO A 48 24.27 -24.82 0.15
C PRO A 48 25.59 -25.10 -0.59
N ARG A 49 25.59 -25.05 -1.94
CA ARG A 49 26.78 -25.40 -2.74
C ARG A 49 27.65 -24.19 -3.09
N SER A 50 27.02 -23.08 -3.49
CA SER A 50 27.74 -21.87 -3.90
C SER A 50 28.01 -20.91 -2.74
N ASN A 51 27.43 -21.18 -1.57
CA ASN A 51 27.40 -20.25 -0.45
C ASN A 51 26.78 -18.87 -0.82
N ALA A 52 26.00 -18.78 -1.89
CA ALA A 52 25.26 -17.57 -2.23
C ALA A 52 24.04 -17.37 -1.30
N ILE A 53 23.46 -16.16 -1.32
CA ILE A 53 22.16 -15.86 -0.72
C ILE A 53 21.19 -15.56 -1.86
N ILE A 54 20.06 -16.26 -1.89
CA ILE A 54 18.91 -15.86 -2.71
C ILE A 54 18.05 -14.95 -1.86
N PHE A 55 17.88 -13.71 -2.32
CA PHE A 55 16.96 -12.75 -1.75
C PHE A 55 15.75 -12.60 -2.67
N VAL A 56 14.60 -13.12 -2.25
CA VAL A 56 13.36 -13.09 -3.02
C VAL A 56 12.51 -11.92 -2.56
N LEU A 57 12.08 -11.09 -3.52
CA LEU A 57 11.12 -10.01 -3.32
C LEU A 57 9.78 -10.38 -3.95
N ARG A 58 8.88 -11.03 -3.20
CA ARG A 58 7.53 -11.33 -3.69
C ARG A 58 6.63 -10.13 -3.47
N ASN A 59 6.24 -9.47 -4.56
CA ASN A 59 5.42 -8.27 -4.53
C ASN A 59 3.91 -8.59 -4.55
N TYR A 60 3.15 -7.90 -3.71
CA TYR A 60 1.69 -7.90 -3.67
C TYR A 60 1.18 -6.47 -3.83
N LEU A 61 0.10 -6.30 -4.58
CA LEU A 61 -0.57 -5.03 -4.83
C LEU A 61 -2.04 -5.19 -4.47
N LEU A 62 -2.57 -4.28 -3.66
CA LEU A 62 -3.99 -4.25 -3.29
C LEU A 62 -4.50 -2.82 -3.40
N SER A 63 -5.62 -2.60 -4.11
CA SER A 63 -6.20 -1.27 -4.26
C SER A 63 -6.65 -0.72 -2.90
N LEU A 64 -6.67 0.61 -2.76
CA LEU A 64 -7.15 1.26 -1.53
C LEU A 64 -8.62 0.89 -1.25
N ARG A 65 -9.43 0.76 -2.31
CA ARG A 65 -10.82 0.30 -2.24
C ARG A 65 -10.95 -1.13 -1.72
N ASP A 66 -10.08 -2.04 -2.16
CA ASP A 66 -10.07 -3.41 -1.66
C ASP A 66 -9.50 -3.53 -0.25
N VAL A 67 -8.51 -2.69 0.13
CA VAL A 67 -8.05 -2.57 1.52
C VAL A 67 -9.22 -2.18 2.43
N ALA A 68 -10.09 -1.27 1.99
CA ALA A 68 -11.22 -0.80 2.77
C ALA A 68 -12.29 -1.87 3.05
N ARG A 69 -12.27 -2.99 2.32
CA ARG A 69 -13.14 -4.14 2.57
C ARG A 69 -12.80 -4.91 3.86
N VAL A 70 -11.64 -4.63 4.45
CA VAL A 70 -11.26 -5.10 5.78
C VAL A 70 -11.28 -3.91 6.75
N PRO A 71 -12.31 -3.78 7.61
CA PRO A 71 -12.49 -2.58 8.44
C PRO A 71 -11.27 -2.23 9.30
N LYS A 72 -10.60 -3.24 9.88
CA LYS A 72 -9.36 -3.03 10.64
C LYS A 72 -8.24 -2.44 9.80
N TRP A 73 -8.07 -2.89 8.55
CA TRP A 73 -7.02 -2.42 7.66
C TRP A 73 -7.32 -1.00 7.19
N ALA A 74 -8.58 -0.69 6.87
CA ALA A 74 -9.02 0.65 6.49
C ALA A 74 -8.68 1.68 7.59
N ALA A 75 -9.14 1.43 8.82
CA ALA A 75 -8.88 2.30 9.97
C ALA A 75 -7.39 2.39 10.29
N ARG A 76 -6.63 1.28 10.21
CA ARG A 76 -5.19 1.31 10.46
C ARG A 76 -4.46 2.13 9.41
N LEU A 77 -4.77 1.93 8.13
CA LEU A 77 -4.11 2.63 7.04
C LEU A 77 -4.39 4.14 7.12
N HIS A 78 -5.62 4.54 7.50
CA HIS A 78 -5.94 5.94 7.78
C HIS A 78 -4.96 6.53 8.80
N ARG A 79 -4.82 5.90 9.97
CA ARG A 79 -3.95 6.38 11.06
C ARG A 79 -2.49 6.40 10.66
N VAL A 80 -2.00 5.35 9.99
CA VAL A 80 -0.61 5.28 9.54
C VAL A 80 -0.31 6.38 8.53
N LEU A 81 -1.19 6.62 7.56
CA LEU A 81 -0.99 7.68 6.58
C LEU A 81 -1.11 9.07 7.20
N ARG A 82 -2.08 9.30 8.10
CA ARG A 82 -2.24 10.57 8.81
C ARG A 82 -1.02 10.92 9.67
N ASP A 83 -0.49 9.93 10.40
CA ASP A 83 0.56 10.13 11.41
C ASP A 83 1.97 9.77 10.90
N LEU A 84 2.12 9.52 9.60
CA LEU A 84 3.40 9.14 9.01
C LEU A 84 4.47 10.20 9.30
N ASP A 85 5.62 9.74 9.80
CA ASP A 85 6.78 10.57 10.07
C ASP A 85 7.18 11.39 8.82
N PRO A 86 7.41 12.71 8.94
CA PRO A 86 7.76 13.56 7.80
C PRO A 86 9.04 13.14 7.06
N GLY A 87 10.03 12.60 7.78
CA GLY A 87 11.27 12.09 7.19
C GLY A 87 11.02 10.86 6.31
N LEU A 88 10.18 9.94 6.80
CA LEU A 88 9.73 8.78 6.01
C LEU A 88 8.83 9.19 4.84
N ALA A 89 7.96 10.19 5.02
CA ALA A 89 7.08 10.70 3.96
C ALA A 89 7.89 11.25 2.78
N ARG A 90 9.01 11.95 3.07
CA ARG A 90 9.92 12.48 2.03
C ARG A 90 10.60 11.38 1.23
N PHE A 91 10.94 10.25 1.86
CA PHE A 91 11.63 9.13 1.21
C PHE A 91 10.68 8.20 0.44
N SER A 92 9.48 7.98 0.96
CA SER A 92 8.55 6.95 0.48
C SER A 92 7.76 7.32 -0.78
N ASN A 93 7.94 8.54 -1.31
CA ASN A 93 7.29 9.07 -2.51
C ASN A 93 5.78 8.73 -2.57
N ILE A 94 5.10 8.92 -1.44
CA ILE A 94 3.67 8.62 -1.31
C ILE A 94 2.88 9.73 -2.00
N HIS A 95 2.55 9.47 -3.27
CA HIS A 95 1.64 10.30 -4.03
C HIS A 95 0.24 10.29 -3.40
N PHE A 96 -0.45 11.43 -3.47
CA PHE A 96 -1.85 11.57 -3.06
C PHE A 96 -2.13 11.17 -1.61
N ARG A 97 -1.14 11.34 -0.71
CA ARG A 97 -1.27 10.99 0.72
C ARG A 97 -2.48 11.65 1.35
N ARG A 98 -2.69 12.94 1.09
CA ARG A 98 -3.77 13.73 1.68
C ARG A 98 -5.12 13.19 1.24
N GLU A 99 -5.27 12.95 -0.05
CA GLU A 99 -6.48 12.42 -0.67
C GLU A 99 -6.79 11.00 -0.18
N CYS A 100 -5.75 10.18 0.04
CA CYS A 100 -5.91 8.88 0.69
C CYS A 100 -6.43 9.02 2.12
N VAL A 101 -5.88 9.95 2.92
CA VAL A 101 -6.32 10.21 4.30
C VAL A 101 -7.76 10.72 4.31
N ASP A 102 -8.06 11.73 3.49
CA ASP A 102 -9.39 12.32 3.34
C ASP A 102 -10.41 11.26 2.89
N TRP A 103 -10.01 10.31 2.04
CA TRP A 103 -10.87 9.21 1.63
C TRP A 103 -11.06 8.16 2.74
N LEU A 104 -10.00 7.83 3.47
CA LEU A 104 -10.01 6.75 4.47
C LEU A 104 -10.67 7.14 5.79
N VAL A 105 -10.78 8.44 6.11
CA VAL A 105 -11.33 8.92 7.39
C VAL A 105 -12.73 8.37 7.67
N ARG A 106 -13.53 8.12 6.62
CA ARG A 106 -14.88 7.54 6.74
C ARG A 106 -14.91 6.13 7.35
N PHE A 107 -13.78 5.42 7.33
CA PHE A 107 -13.65 4.06 7.83
C PHE A 107 -12.97 4.00 9.21
N ASP A 108 -12.56 5.13 9.77
CA ASP A 108 -11.95 5.21 11.09
C ASP A 108 -12.89 5.88 12.10
N ASP A 109 -13.55 5.06 12.91
CA ASP A 109 -14.45 5.47 14.01
C ASP A 109 -13.70 5.79 15.32
N GLY A 110 -12.37 5.79 15.32
CA GLY A 110 -11.54 6.05 16.49
C GLY A 110 -11.44 4.87 17.46
N ARG A 111 -12.03 3.71 17.17
CA ARG A 111 -11.97 2.55 18.07
C ARG A 111 -10.54 2.02 18.27
N PRO A 112 -10.22 1.41 19.41
CA PRO A 112 -8.98 0.63 19.54
C PRO A 112 -8.92 -0.49 18.50
N LEU A 113 -7.76 -0.70 17.86
CA LEU A 113 -7.55 -1.79 16.90
C LEU A 113 -6.74 -2.89 17.58
N SER A 114 -7.12 -4.16 17.35
CA SER A 114 -6.36 -5.29 17.90
C SER A 114 -4.91 -5.33 17.34
N PRO A 115 -3.95 -5.90 18.06
CA PRO A 115 -2.56 -6.00 17.59
C PRO A 115 -2.39 -6.79 16.28
N GLY A 116 -1.22 -6.62 15.63
CA GLY A 116 -0.82 -7.42 14.47
C GLY A 116 -1.58 -7.12 13.17
N ALA A 117 -1.08 -7.64 12.04
CA ALA A 117 -1.57 -7.31 10.70
C ALA A 117 -2.81 -8.11 10.22
N GLY A 118 -3.29 -9.07 11.01
CA GLY A 118 -4.45 -9.90 10.65
C GLY A 118 -5.74 -9.08 10.45
N PRO A 119 -6.71 -9.60 9.66
CA PRO A 119 -7.93 -8.88 9.30
C PRO A 119 -9.00 -8.83 10.39
N ASP A 120 -8.93 -9.70 11.40
CA ASP A 120 -9.95 -9.91 12.45
C ASP A 120 -11.35 -10.28 11.93
N THR A 121 -11.43 -10.70 10.66
CA THR A 121 -12.67 -11.14 10.01
C THR A 121 -12.34 -12.23 9.01
N ASP A 122 -13.27 -13.18 8.84
CA ASP A 122 -13.22 -14.23 7.82
C ASP A 122 -13.97 -13.84 6.55
N ARG A 123 -14.68 -12.70 6.57
CA ARG A 123 -15.47 -12.19 5.43
C ARG A 123 -15.09 -10.76 5.12
N LEU A 124 -15.02 -10.47 3.83
CA LEU A 124 -14.78 -9.13 3.32
C LEU A 124 -16.10 -8.37 3.26
N GLU A 125 -16.07 -7.10 3.65
CA GLU A 125 -17.18 -6.20 3.41
C GLU A 125 -17.42 -6.04 1.89
N PRO A 126 -18.65 -5.67 1.48
CA PRO A 126 -18.93 -5.25 0.12
C PRO A 126 -17.95 -4.15 -0.30
N ARG A 127 -17.69 -4.06 -1.61
CA ARG A 127 -16.84 -3.01 -2.15
C ARG A 127 -17.53 -1.65 -1.90
N PRO A 128 -16.94 -0.73 -1.13
CA PRO A 128 -17.48 0.60 -0.90
C PRO A 128 -17.33 1.47 -2.15
#